data_AF-A0A520SS70-F1
#
_entry.id   AF-A0A520SS70-F1
#
_cell.length_a   1.000
_cell.length_b   1.000
_cell.length_c   1.000
_cell.angle_alpha   90.00
_cell.angle_beta   90.00
_cell.angle_gamma   90.00
#
_symmetry.space_group_name_H-M   'P 1'
#
loop_
_entity.id
_entity.type
_entity.pdbx_description
1 polymer ?
#
loop_
_entity_poly.entity_id
_entity_poly.type
_entity_poly.pdbx_seq_one_letter_code
_entity_poly.pdbx_strand_id
1 'polypeptide(L)'
;MKRAFLLLGLPLCLLAQEASVPVAPVFEEGMTVEGLRSPFYDASGALVAELMGGRARMGSGEVADVEQLRVDLFEAGERRAQVYAPVCRTRMETVEGVQQLVAESEGWVLVV
;
A
#
# COMPACT_ATOMS: atom_id res chain seq x y z
N MET A 1 -17.88 -50.84 -40.73
CA MET A 1 -17.72 -49.51 -41.35
C MET A 1 -18.02 -48.48 -40.25
N LYS A 2 -17.09 -48.05 -39.38
CA LYS A 2 -16.00 -47.06 -39.52
C LYS A 2 -16.40 -45.78 -40.29
N ARG A 3 -16.55 -44.67 -39.53
CA ARG A 3 -16.20 -43.25 -39.83
C ARG A 3 -16.65 -42.42 -38.60
N ALA A 4 -15.80 -42.25 -37.59
CA ALA A 4 -14.77 -41.19 -37.48
C ALA A 4 -15.38 -39.78 -37.59
N PHE A 5 -15.88 -39.26 -36.47
CA PHE A 5 -16.17 -37.84 -36.30
C PHE A 5 -14.85 -37.11 -36.02
N LEU A 6 -14.29 -36.51 -37.06
CA LEU A 6 -13.20 -35.54 -36.99
C LEU A 6 -13.81 -34.19 -36.63
N LEU A 7 -13.80 -33.82 -35.34
CA LEU A 7 -14.01 -32.44 -34.93
C LEU A 7 -12.63 -31.76 -34.90
N LEU A 8 -12.45 -30.91 -35.90
CA LEU A 8 -11.36 -29.96 -36.08
C LEU A 8 -11.05 -29.21 -34.78
N GLY A 9 -9.76 -29.00 -34.56
CA GLY A 9 -9.19 -28.34 -33.39
C GLY A 9 -9.64 -26.89 -33.21
N LEU A 10 -9.90 -26.56 -31.96
CA LEU A 10 -9.78 -25.20 -31.46
C LEU A 10 -8.32 -24.98 -31.05
N PRO A 11 -7.65 -23.94 -31.57
CA PRO A 11 -6.33 -23.55 -31.10
C PRO A 11 -6.48 -23.01 -29.67
N LEU A 12 -5.82 -23.67 -28.73
CA LEU A 12 -5.54 -23.15 -27.38
C LEU A 12 -4.63 -21.92 -27.53
N CYS A 13 -5.22 -20.78 -27.85
CA CYS A 13 -4.54 -19.49 -27.79
C CYS A 13 -4.30 -19.14 -26.32
N LEU A 14 -3.03 -19.32 -25.92
CA LEU A 14 -2.25 -18.34 -25.16
C LEU A 14 -3.04 -17.45 -24.19
N LEU A 15 -3.05 -17.84 -22.92
CA LEU A 15 -2.99 -16.85 -21.84
C LEU A 15 -1.57 -16.90 -21.30
N ALA A 16 -0.71 -16.08 -21.89
CA ALA A 16 0.52 -15.65 -21.25
C ALA A 16 0.10 -14.84 -20.01
N GLN A 17 0.12 -15.50 -18.86
CA GLN A 17 0.00 -14.82 -17.58
C GLN A 17 1.38 -14.18 -17.33
N GLU A 18 1.58 -12.98 -17.87
CA GLU A 18 2.69 -12.13 -17.45
C GLU A 18 2.45 -11.85 -15.96
N ALA A 19 3.14 -12.60 -15.11
CA ALA A 19 3.34 -12.23 -13.73
C ALA A 19 4.11 -10.91 -13.75
N SER A 20 3.38 -9.79 -13.75
CA SER A 20 3.95 -8.48 -13.49
C SER A 20 4.49 -8.54 -12.06
N VAL A 21 5.77 -8.87 -11.93
CA VAL A 21 6.50 -8.71 -10.68
C VAL A 21 6.25 -7.26 -10.26
N PRO A 22 5.61 -7.00 -9.11
CA PRO A 22 5.40 -5.63 -8.67
C PRO A 22 6.79 -5.02 -8.48
N VAL A 23 7.18 -4.16 -9.42
CA VAL A 23 8.37 -3.32 -9.26
C VAL A 23 8.02 -2.41 -8.10
N ALA A 24 8.59 -2.70 -6.94
CA ALA A 24 8.46 -1.82 -5.79
C ALA A 24 8.93 -0.43 -6.25
N PRO A 25 8.11 0.61 -6.10
CA PRO A 25 8.52 1.96 -6.48
C PRO A 25 9.80 2.30 -5.70
N VAL A 26 10.88 2.57 -6.43
CA VAL A 26 12.13 3.04 -5.83
C VAL A 26 11.95 4.52 -5.56
N PHE A 27 11.84 4.89 -4.28
CA PHE A 27 11.75 6.27 -3.86
C PHE A 27 13.15 6.82 -3.62
N GLU A 28 13.59 7.77 -4.46
CA GLU A 28 14.90 8.41 -4.30
C GLU A 28 14.79 9.70 -3.49
N GLU A 29 15.90 10.09 -2.86
CA GLU A 29 16.02 11.34 -2.12
C GLU A 29 15.63 12.53 -3.00
N GLY A 30 14.85 13.45 -2.44
CA GLY A 30 14.37 14.64 -3.13
C GLY A 30 13.12 14.41 -3.97
N MET A 31 12.68 13.17 -4.20
CA MET A 31 11.38 12.91 -4.81
C MET A 31 10.25 13.48 -3.95
N THR A 32 9.21 13.97 -4.63
CA THR A 32 7.94 14.34 -3.99
C THR A 32 6.83 13.47 -4.56
N VAL A 33 6.03 12.89 -3.68
CA VAL A 33 4.87 12.08 -4.01
C VAL A 33 3.63 12.79 -3.49
N GLU A 34 2.60 12.94 -4.31
CA GLU A 34 1.31 13.51 -3.91
C GLU A 34 0.25 12.41 -3.84
N GLY A 35 -0.75 12.60 -2.96
CA GLY A 35 -1.89 11.70 -2.85
C GLY A 35 -1.50 10.29 -2.40
N LEU A 36 -0.64 10.18 -1.39
CA LEU A 36 -0.27 8.90 -0.80
C LEU A 36 -1.52 8.16 -0.32
N ARG A 37 -1.63 6.88 -0.67
CA ARG A 37 -2.65 5.98 -0.15
C ARG A 37 -2.09 4.58 -0.02
N SER A 38 -2.16 4.01 1.18
CA SER A 38 -1.68 2.66 1.49
C SER A 38 -2.67 1.92 2.38
N PRO A 39 -3.41 0.93 1.85
CA PRO A 39 -4.30 0.09 2.65
C PRO A 39 -3.51 -1.03 3.34
N PHE A 40 -3.89 -1.35 4.57
CA PHE A 40 -3.32 -2.43 5.37
C PHE A 40 -4.40 -3.47 5.67
N TYR A 41 -4.09 -4.72 5.36
CA TYR A 41 -4.99 -5.86 5.55
C TYR A 41 -4.40 -6.83 6.56
N ASP A 42 -5.27 -7.51 7.32
CA ASP A 42 -4.85 -8.63 8.15
C ASP A 42 -4.68 -9.92 7.35
N ALA A 43 -4.31 -11.01 8.04
CA ALA A 43 -4.09 -12.33 7.42
C ALA A 43 -5.35 -12.95 6.79
N SER A 44 -6.55 -12.46 7.15
CA SER A 44 -7.81 -12.88 6.54
C SER A 44 -8.16 -12.07 5.28
N GLY A 45 -7.43 -10.99 5.02
CA GLY A 45 -7.69 -10.03 3.95
C GLY A 45 -8.68 -8.93 4.34
N ALA A 46 -9.03 -8.79 5.62
CA ALA A 46 -9.88 -7.70 6.08
C ALA A 46 -9.06 -6.40 6.20
N LEU A 47 -9.64 -5.28 5.76
CA LEU A 47 -9.01 -3.96 5.90
C LEU A 47 -8.99 -3.58 7.38
N VAL A 48 -7.80 -3.31 7.92
CA VAL A 48 -7.60 -2.93 9.33
C VAL A 48 -7.12 -1.49 9.48
N ALA A 49 -6.43 -0.95 8.47
CA ALA A 49 -6.05 0.45 8.44
C ALA A 49 -5.92 0.98 7.01
N GLU A 50 -6.11 2.28 6.82
CA GLU A 50 -5.76 2.96 5.58
C GLU A 50 -5.00 4.24 5.89
N LEU A 51 -3.77 4.32 5.38
CA LEU A 51 -2.94 5.51 5.45
C LEU A 51 -3.19 6.36 4.21
N MET A 52 -3.38 7.66 4.43
CA MET A 52 -3.51 8.67 3.40
C MET A 52 -2.58 9.83 3.72
N GLY A 53 -1.96 10.43 2.71
CA GLY A 53 -1.12 11.61 2.86
C GLY A 53 -1.34 12.58 1.70
N GLY A 54 -1.28 13.88 1.98
CA GLY A 54 -1.41 14.91 0.95
C GLY A 54 -0.18 14.97 0.07
N ARG A 55 0.99 15.17 0.68
CA ARG A 55 2.29 15.26 0.02
C ARG A 55 3.36 14.61 0.89
N ALA A 56 4.26 13.85 0.29
CA ALA A 56 5.45 13.34 0.94
C ALA A 56 6.69 13.73 0.17
N ARG A 57 7.68 14.25 0.90
CA ARG A 57 9.01 14.56 0.37
C ARG A 57 9.99 13.54 0.92
N MET A 58 10.61 12.79 0.03
CA MET A 58 11.64 11.82 0.38
C MET A 58 12.91 12.54 0.83
N GLY A 59 13.36 12.24 2.04
CA GLY A 59 14.65 12.64 2.55
C GLY A 59 15.74 11.63 2.17
N SER A 60 16.86 11.68 2.87
CA SER A 60 17.89 10.66 2.74
C SER A 60 17.49 9.37 3.45
N GLY A 61 17.78 8.22 2.83
CA GLY A 61 17.39 6.91 3.34
C GLY A 61 15.88 6.64 3.27
N GLU A 62 15.36 5.85 4.22
CA GLU A 62 13.93 5.47 4.30
C GLU A 62 13.09 6.50 5.09
N VAL A 63 13.48 7.77 5.04
CA VAL A 63 12.81 8.88 5.74
C VAL A 63 12.01 9.72 4.75
N ALA A 64 10.80 10.12 5.13
CA ALA A 64 9.99 11.07 4.37
C ALA A 64 9.32 12.09 5.29
N ASP A 65 9.29 13.35 4.88
CA ASP A 65 8.47 14.37 5.53
C ASP A 65 7.10 14.37 4.83
N VAL A 66 6.03 14.08 5.58
CA VAL A 66 4.66 13.86 5.08
C VAL A 66 3.72 14.94 5.62
N GLU A 67 3.02 15.60 4.72
CA GLU A 67 1.97 16.58 5.00
C GLU A 67 0.59 15.92 4.97
N GLN A 68 -0.28 16.35 5.89
CA GLN A 68 -1.68 15.93 6.00
C GLN A 68 -1.83 14.42 6.12
N LEU A 69 -1.03 13.80 7.00
CA LEU A 69 -1.13 12.38 7.28
C LEU A 69 -2.47 12.10 7.96
N ARG A 70 -3.19 11.12 7.43
CA ARG A 70 -4.41 10.57 8.00
C ARG A 70 -4.31 9.06 8.03
N VAL A 71 -4.63 8.45 9.16
CA VAL A 71 -4.74 7.00 9.30
C VAL A 71 -6.15 6.69 9.78
N ASP A 72 -6.93 6.02 8.94
CA ASP A 72 -8.22 5.47 9.32
C ASP A 72 -8.01 4.04 9.85
N LEU A 73 -8.56 3.74 11.02
CA LEU A 73 -8.51 2.40 11.64
C LEU A 73 -9.89 1.74 11.54
N PHE A 74 -9.91 0.49 11.12
CA PHE A 74 -11.13 -0.26 10.82
C PHE A 74 -11.25 -1.49 11.71
N GLU A 75 -12.49 -1.78 12.13
CA GLU A 75 -12.84 -3.01 12.84
C GLU A 75 -14.21 -3.49 12.34
N ALA A 76 -14.29 -4.77 11.96
CA ALA A 76 -15.49 -5.38 11.38
C ALA A 76 -16.05 -4.60 10.17
N GLY A 77 -15.17 -3.97 9.37
CA GLY A 77 -15.53 -3.20 8.17
C GLY A 77 -16.00 -1.77 8.45
N GLU A 78 -16.05 -1.32 9.70
CA GLU A 78 -16.41 0.05 10.06
C GLU A 78 -15.19 0.82 10.56
N ARG A 79 -15.08 2.11 10.21
CA ARG A 79 -14.04 2.97 10.76
C ARG A 79 -14.32 3.24 12.24
N ARG A 80 -13.40 2.81 13.11
CA ARG A 80 -13.49 2.99 14.57
C ARG A 80 -12.75 4.20 15.07
N ALA A 81 -11.66 4.56 14.41
CA ALA A 81 -10.86 5.71 14.79
C ALA A 81 -10.19 6.32 13.57
N GLN A 82 -9.77 7.56 13.73
CA GLN A 82 -8.98 8.31 12.78
C GLN A 82 -7.88 9.05 13.52
N VAL A 83 -6.66 8.93 13.04
CA VAL A 83 -5.52 9.74 13.47
C VAL A 83 -5.20 10.72 12.36
N TYR A 84 -5.07 12.01 12.71
CA TYR A 84 -4.64 13.05 11.79
C TYR A 84 -3.45 13.81 12.36
N ALA A 85 -2.47 14.06 11.51
CA ALA A 85 -1.33 14.90 11.83
C ALA A 85 -0.95 15.77 10.62
N PRO A 86 -0.86 17.10 10.79
CA PRO A 86 -0.70 18.02 9.67
C PRO A 86 0.68 17.93 9.02
N VAL A 87 1.73 17.65 9.80
CA VAL A 87 3.10 17.44 9.34
C VAL A 87 3.73 16.36 10.20
N CYS A 88 4.32 15.36 9.57
CA CYS A 88 5.04 14.27 10.22
C CYS A 88 6.35 14.01 9.52
N ARG A 89 7.32 13.49 10.26
CA ARG A 89 8.43 12.73 9.69
C ARG A 89 8.13 11.25 9.84
N THR A 90 8.17 10.53 8.73
CA THR A 90 7.97 9.08 8.71
C THR A 90 9.26 8.34 8.43
N ARG A 91 9.45 7.18 9.04
CA ARG A 91 10.53 6.25 8.70
C ARG A 91 10.05 4.81 8.78
N MET A 92 10.66 3.94 7.99
CA MET A 92 10.45 2.50 8.12
C MET A 92 11.47 1.92 9.09
N GLU A 93 10.99 1.10 10.02
CA GLU A 93 11.82 0.35 10.94
C GLU A 93 11.49 -1.13 10.83
N THR A 94 12.48 -1.99 11.09
CA THR A 94 12.23 -3.43 11.26
C THR A 94 12.45 -3.79 12.72
N VAL A 95 11.38 -4.15 13.41
CA VAL A 95 11.39 -4.55 14.82
C VAL A 95 10.94 -6.00 14.90
N GLU A 96 11.79 -6.88 15.43
CA GLU A 96 11.51 -8.33 15.55
C GLU A 96 11.11 -9.00 14.21
N GLY A 97 11.64 -8.49 13.09
CA GLY A 97 11.32 -9.01 11.75
C GLY A 97 10.02 -8.47 11.15
N VAL A 98 9.32 -7.56 11.83
CA VAL A 98 8.12 -6.87 11.34
C VAL A 98 8.51 -5.47 10.87
N GLN A 99 8.14 -5.12 9.63
CA GLN A 99 8.23 -3.73 9.16
C GLN A 99 7.18 -2.87 9.85
N GLN A 100 7.62 -1.74 10.39
CA GLN A 100 6.80 -0.77 11.10
C GLN A 100 7.01 0.61 10.49
N LEU A 101 5.91 1.26 10.10
CA LEU A 101 5.91 2.67 9.77
C LEU A 101 5.85 3.48 11.06
N VAL A 102 6.91 4.20 11.36
CA VAL A 102 6.95 5.15 12.47
C VAL A 102 6.66 6.53 11.92
N ALA A 103 5.69 7.24 12.51
CA ALA A 103 5.36 8.62 12.19
C ALA A 103 5.54 9.49 13.45
N GLU A 104 6.48 10.43 13.39
CA GLU A 104 6.78 11.39 14.44
C GLU A 104 6.24 12.76 14.03
N SER A 105 5.47 13.41 14.90
CA SER A 105 4.97 14.76 14.69
C SER A 105 5.36 15.64 15.88
N GLU A 106 5.93 16.81 15.59
CA GLU A 106 6.14 17.87 16.59
C GLU A 106 4.91 18.77 16.76
N GLY A 107 3.87 18.54 15.94
CA GLY A 107 2.62 19.29 15.95
C GLY A 107 1.51 18.60 16.72
N TRP A 108 0.30 19.14 16.59
CA TRP A 108 -0.90 18.53 17.16
C TRP A 108 -1.29 17.27 16.38
N VAL A 109 -1.46 16.18 17.10
CA VAL A 109 -2.09 14.96 16.60
C VAL A 109 -3.54 14.94 17.07
N LEU A 110 -4.47 14.82 16.12
CA LEU A 110 -5.89 14.68 16.41
C LEU A 110 -6.27 13.21 16.32
N VAL A 111 -7.00 12.71 17.32
CA VAL A 111 -7.55 11.37 17.34
C VAL A 111 -9.07 11.49 17.49
N VAL A 112 -9.82 10.92 16.54
CA VAL A 112 -11.28 11.04 16.42
C VAL A 112 -11.92 9.66 16.29
#